data_AF-A0AA97F5A4-F1
#
_entry.id   AF-A0AA97F5A4-F1
#
_cell.length_a   1.000
_cell.length_b   1.000
_cell.length_c   1.000
_cell.angle_alpha   90.00
_cell.angle_beta   90.00
_cell.angle_gamma   90.00
#
_symmetry.space_group_name_H-M   'P 1'
#
loop_
_entity.id
_entity.type
_entity.pdbx_description
1 polymer ?
#
loop_
_entity_poly.entity_id
_entity_poly.type
_entity_poly.pdbx_seq_one_letter_code
_entity_poly.pdbx_strand_id
1 'polypeptide(L)'
;MAKTKQRRTKHSASSPAQPKPGVNLAESPVSWLYARGHLSRRQFDAGEALRNDWERAQFDGMTTMNWSAMIDSGQRRGPAEHLEPSEYAMAARRRFEEALAAAGRDMNDLCWRVVCACESIPTVEKDLGWPARSGKLVLRMALDRVADYYRIAGE
;
A
#
# COMPACT_ATOMS: atom_id res chain seq x y z
N MET A 1 -11.41 65.39 30.50
CA MET A 1 -10.61 64.27 31.04
C MET A 1 -11.40 62.97 30.89
N ALA A 2 -10.73 61.94 30.37
CA ALA A 2 -11.06 60.50 30.38
C ALA A 2 -12.14 59.92 29.45
N LYS A 3 -11.78 58.75 28.90
CA LYS A 3 -12.56 57.64 28.29
C LYS A 3 -12.73 57.71 26.76
N THR A 4 -12.45 56.68 25.94
CA THR A 4 -11.95 55.31 26.16
C THR A 4 -11.44 54.79 24.81
N LYS A 5 -10.24 54.23 24.80
CA LYS A 5 -9.58 53.61 23.64
C LYS A 5 -10.27 52.27 23.32
N GLN A 6 -11.11 52.23 22.29
CA GLN A 6 -11.72 50.97 21.83
C GLN A 6 -10.64 50.06 21.24
N ARG A 7 -10.31 49.00 21.99
CA ARG A 7 -9.52 47.86 21.52
C ARG A 7 -10.30 47.14 20.42
N ARG A 8 -9.79 47.15 19.19
CA ARG A 8 -10.23 46.23 18.12
C ARG A 8 -9.80 44.80 18.49
N THR A 9 -10.77 43.96 18.81
CA THR A 9 -10.59 42.50 18.93
C THR A 9 -10.43 41.92 17.52
N LYS A 10 -9.29 41.27 17.26
CA LYS A 10 -9.08 40.47 16.06
C LYS A 10 -9.83 39.14 16.26
N HIS A 11 -10.97 38.97 15.62
CA HIS A 11 -11.61 37.66 15.52
C HIS A 11 -10.82 36.81 14.53
N SER A 12 -10.05 35.87 15.07
CA SER A 12 -9.39 34.80 14.32
C SER A 12 -10.46 33.94 13.63
N ALA A 13 -10.58 34.07 12.32
CA ALA A 13 -11.39 33.17 11.52
C ALA A 13 -10.77 31.77 11.56
N SER A 14 -11.47 30.83 12.18
CA SER A 14 -11.13 29.41 12.16
C SER A 14 -11.30 28.88 10.73
N SER A 15 -10.21 28.39 10.12
CA SER A 15 -10.26 27.68 8.85
C SER A 15 -11.24 26.50 8.93
N PRO A 16 -12.11 26.30 7.92
CA PRO A 16 -13.00 25.15 7.90
C PRO A 16 -12.15 23.87 7.86
N ALA A 17 -12.50 22.92 8.74
CA ALA A 17 -11.85 21.63 8.79
C ALA A 17 -12.00 20.95 7.42
N GLN A 18 -10.86 20.65 6.78
CA GLN A 18 -10.85 19.95 5.51
C GLN A 18 -11.59 18.62 5.68
N PRO A 19 -12.57 18.28 4.82
CA PRO A 19 -13.22 16.98 4.88
C PRO A 19 -12.15 15.91 4.71
N LYS A 20 -12.13 14.94 5.63
CA LYS A 20 -11.27 13.75 5.52
C LYS A 20 -11.59 13.11 4.16
N PRO A 21 -10.60 12.80 3.31
CA PRO A 21 -10.86 12.14 2.05
C PRO A 21 -11.68 10.88 2.33
N GLY A 22 -12.90 10.82 1.78
CA GLY A 22 -13.64 9.56 1.75
C GLY A 22 -12.81 8.59 0.93
N VAL A 23 -12.47 7.43 1.51
CA VAL A 23 -11.72 6.37 0.84
C VAL A 23 -12.34 6.14 -0.53
N ASN A 24 -11.58 6.43 -1.58
CA ASN A 24 -12.06 6.25 -2.93
C ASN A 24 -12.14 4.74 -3.16
N LEU A 25 -13.37 4.21 -3.28
CA LEU A 25 -13.64 2.77 -3.42
C LEU A 25 -12.99 2.17 -4.68
N ALA A 26 -12.41 3.01 -5.54
CA ALA A 26 -11.63 2.66 -6.72
C ALA A 26 -10.10 2.51 -6.49
N GLU A 27 -9.55 2.86 -5.32
CA GLU A 27 -8.08 2.86 -5.10
C GLU A 27 -7.49 1.45 -4.87
N SER A 28 -8.22 0.53 -4.25
CA SER A 28 -7.79 -0.86 -4.05
C SER A 28 -8.96 -1.76 -3.63
N PRO A 29 -9.21 -2.92 -4.28
CA PRO A 29 -10.22 -3.90 -3.84
C PRO A 29 -10.02 -4.35 -2.39
N VAL A 30 -8.78 -4.37 -1.90
CA VAL A 30 -8.43 -4.76 -0.53
C VAL A 30 -8.94 -3.72 0.47
N SER A 31 -8.80 -2.43 0.17
CA SER A 31 -9.32 -1.34 0.99
C SER A 31 -10.84 -1.39 1.11
N TRP A 32 -11.54 -1.69 0.01
CA TRP A 32 -12.98 -1.89 0.02
C TRP A 32 -13.39 -3.10 0.89
N LEU A 33 -12.68 -4.22 0.77
CA LEU A 33 -12.96 -5.43 1.55
C LEU A 33 -12.73 -5.19 3.05
N TYR A 34 -11.67 -4.45 3.41
CA TYR A 34 -11.41 -4.05 4.78
C TYR A 34 -12.48 -3.11 5.33
N ALA A 35 -12.88 -2.08 4.57
CA ALA A 35 -13.93 -1.14 4.96
C ALA A 35 -15.29 -1.82 5.23
N ARG A 36 -15.56 -2.97 4.59
CA ARG A 36 -16.76 -3.79 4.83
C ARG A 36 -16.59 -4.87 5.90
N GLY A 37 -15.46 -4.90 6.61
CA GLY A 37 -15.17 -5.90 7.64
C GLY A 37 -14.98 -7.31 7.10
N HIS A 38 -14.60 -7.47 5.84
CA HIS A 38 -14.31 -8.78 5.25
C HIS A 38 -12.86 -9.22 5.44
N LEU A 39 -11.98 -8.29 5.79
CA LEU A 39 -10.58 -8.54 6.12
C LEU A 39 -10.29 -8.02 7.53
N SER A 40 -9.41 -8.71 8.26
CA SER A 40 -8.87 -8.19 9.52
C SER A 40 -7.87 -7.07 9.26
N ARG A 41 -7.52 -6.30 10.30
CA ARG A 41 -6.48 -5.27 10.18
C ARG A 41 -5.15 -5.86 9.73
N ARG A 42 -4.78 -7.00 10.31
CA ARG A 42 -3.60 -7.79 9.93
C ARG A 42 -3.56 -8.15 8.45
N GLN A 43 -4.69 -8.63 7.90
CA GLN A 43 -4.80 -9.00 6.49
C GLN A 43 -4.74 -7.78 5.56
N PHE A 44 -5.34 -6.66 5.99
CA PHE A 44 -5.26 -5.40 5.27
C PHE A 44 -3.81 -4.89 5.20
N ASP A 45 -3.12 -4.81 6.33
CA ASP A 45 -1.73 -4.35 6.41
C ASP A 45 -0.79 -5.26 5.58
N ALA A 46 -1.06 -6.58 5.54
CA ALA A 46 -0.34 -7.52 4.69
C ALA A 46 -0.56 -7.28 3.19
N GLY A 47 -1.80 -6.98 2.79
CA GLY A 47 -2.12 -6.63 1.41
C GLY A 47 -1.45 -5.33 0.97
N GLU A 48 -1.43 -4.32 1.84
CA GLU A 48 -0.75 -3.04 1.57
C GLU A 48 0.77 -3.20 1.50
N ALA A 49 1.37 -4.02 2.38
CA ALA A 49 2.80 -4.34 2.32
C ALA A 49 3.18 -5.03 1.00
N LEU A 50 2.39 -6.01 0.57
CA LEU A 50 2.57 -6.72 -0.70
C LEU A 50 2.45 -5.77 -1.90
N ARG A 51 1.44 -4.89 -1.90
CA ARG A 51 1.25 -3.88 -2.94
C ARG A 51 2.44 -2.92 -3.02
N ASN A 52 2.91 -2.41 -1.89
CA ASN A 52 4.05 -1.48 -1.84
C ASN A 52 5.33 -2.11 -2.42
N ASP A 53 5.57 -3.41 -2.18
CA ASP A 53 6.71 -4.11 -2.79
C ASP A 53 6.52 -4.31 -4.30
N TRP A 54 5.30 -4.62 -4.75
CA TRP A 54 4.99 -4.72 -6.18
C TRP A 54 5.18 -3.38 -6.90
N GLU A 55 4.67 -2.29 -6.34
CA GLU A 55 4.82 -0.94 -6.91
C GLU A 55 6.30 -0.56 -7.02
N ARG A 56 7.09 -0.77 -5.97
CA ARG A 56 8.55 -0.55 -5.98
C ARG A 56 9.27 -1.39 -7.03
N ALA A 57 8.83 -2.62 -7.26
CA ALA A 57 9.38 -3.49 -8.28
C ALA A 57 9.04 -3.04 -9.71
N GLN A 58 7.88 -2.39 -9.94
CA GLN A 58 7.49 -1.89 -11.26
C GLN A 58 8.28 -0.66 -11.72
N PHE A 59 8.81 0.14 -10.78
CA PHE A 59 9.57 1.35 -11.13
C PHE A 59 10.99 1.10 -11.68
N ASP A 60 11.42 -0.16 -11.83
CA ASP A 60 12.69 -0.55 -12.46
C ASP A 60 12.76 -0.20 -13.97
N GLY A 61 11.60 -0.01 -14.64
CA GLY A 61 11.52 0.17 -16.10
C GLY A 61 11.64 1.60 -16.64
N MET A 62 11.77 2.64 -15.81
CA MET A 62 11.77 4.05 -16.25
C MET A 62 13.07 4.80 -15.89
N THR A 63 14.22 4.16 -16.03
CA THR A 63 15.53 4.83 -15.87
C THR A 63 15.93 5.59 -17.14
N THR A 64 15.17 6.61 -17.54
CA THR A 64 15.66 7.58 -18.55
C THR A 64 16.13 8.90 -17.98
N MET A 65 15.89 9.23 -16.70
CA MET A 65 16.56 10.35 -16.02
C MET A 65 16.27 10.29 -14.52
N ASN A 66 17.28 9.98 -13.71
CA ASN A 66 17.15 10.00 -12.26
C ASN A 66 17.56 11.38 -11.71
N TRP A 67 16.58 12.15 -11.26
CA TRP A 67 16.77 13.46 -10.62
C TRP A 67 17.19 13.37 -9.14
N SER A 68 17.15 12.20 -8.52
CA SER A 68 17.46 11.99 -7.10
C SER A 68 18.95 12.03 -6.79
N ALA A 69 19.81 11.74 -7.78
CA ALA A 69 21.26 11.86 -7.63
C ALA A 69 21.76 13.32 -7.62
N MET A 70 20.91 14.29 -8.00
CA MET A 70 21.30 15.71 -8.08
C MET A 70 21.12 16.51 -6.78
N ILE A 71 20.50 15.95 -5.73
CA ILE A 71 20.22 16.66 -4.47
C ILE A 71 21.28 16.39 -3.37
N ASP A 72 22.18 15.41 -3.53
CA ASP A 72 23.21 15.11 -2.52
C ASP A 72 24.61 15.64 -2.87
N SER A 73 24.72 16.95 -3.11
CA SER A 73 26.03 17.62 -3.27
C SER A 73 26.45 18.42 -2.03
N GLY A 74 26.20 17.90 -0.81
CA GLY A 74 26.38 18.74 0.39
C GLY A 74 26.79 18.13 1.73
N GLN A 75 26.65 16.82 2.00
CA GLN A 75 26.97 16.31 3.34
C GLN A 75 27.58 14.90 3.32
N ARG A 76 28.91 14.84 3.47
CA ARG A 76 29.65 13.61 3.79
C ARG A 76 29.06 12.93 5.03
N ARG A 77 28.52 11.72 4.89
CA ARG A 77 28.26 10.85 6.04
C ARG A 77 28.41 9.35 5.71
N GLY A 78 29.63 8.84 5.91
CA GLY A 78 29.94 7.41 6.12
C GLY A 78 29.64 6.44 4.96
N PRO A 79 30.14 5.20 5.00
CA PRO A 79 29.77 4.17 4.03
C PRO A 79 28.38 3.63 4.42
N ALA A 80 27.34 4.42 4.19
CA ALA A 80 26.02 3.85 4.03
C ALA A 80 26.01 3.20 2.64
N GLU A 81 25.80 1.89 2.59
CA GLU A 81 25.51 1.14 1.36
C GLU A 81 24.25 1.74 0.74
N HIS A 82 24.42 2.84 0.00
CA HIS A 82 23.37 3.39 -0.85
C HIS A 82 23.23 2.40 -2.00
N LEU A 83 22.33 1.45 -1.83
CA LEU A 83 21.91 0.58 -2.93
C LEU A 83 21.50 1.47 -4.10
N GLU A 84 21.92 1.11 -5.30
CA GLU A 84 21.46 1.83 -6.49
C GLU A 84 19.92 1.67 -6.59
N PRO A 85 19.19 2.65 -7.13
CA PRO A 85 17.73 2.58 -7.26
C PRO A 85 17.22 1.29 -7.91
N SER A 86 17.98 0.72 -8.84
CA SER A 86 17.69 -0.59 -9.45
C SER A 86 17.89 -1.75 -8.45
N GLU A 87 18.90 -1.70 -7.58
CA GLU A 87 19.10 -2.70 -6.52
C GLU A 87 17.95 -2.68 -5.50
N TYR A 88 17.42 -1.49 -5.16
CA TYR A 88 16.22 -1.36 -4.34
C TYR A 88 14.98 -1.98 -5.02
N ALA A 89 14.81 -1.78 -6.32
CA ALA A 89 13.70 -2.36 -7.08
C ALA A 89 13.84 -3.89 -7.17
N MET A 90 15.04 -4.41 -7.41
CA MET A 90 15.33 -5.85 -7.40
C MET A 90 15.06 -6.47 -6.02
N ALA A 91 15.46 -5.81 -4.93
CA ALA A 91 15.19 -6.27 -3.58
C ALA A 91 13.68 -6.27 -3.27
N ALA A 92 12.93 -5.28 -3.74
CA ALA A 92 11.47 -5.25 -3.60
C ALA A 92 10.80 -6.37 -4.41
N ARG A 93 11.24 -6.58 -5.66
CA ARG A 93 10.75 -7.67 -6.51
C ARG A 93 10.97 -9.03 -5.88
N ARG A 94 12.18 -9.28 -5.35
CA ARG A 94 12.50 -10.51 -4.65
C ARG A 94 11.59 -10.74 -3.44
N ARG A 95 11.39 -9.70 -2.61
CA ARG A 95 10.51 -9.81 -1.43
C ARG A 95 9.06 -10.09 -1.82
N PHE A 96 8.57 -9.49 -2.91
CA PHE A 96 7.25 -9.74 -3.45
C PHE A 96 7.08 -11.18 -3.98
N GLU A 97 8.04 -11.68 -4.75
CA GLU A 97 8.03 -13.06 -5.27
C GLU A 97 8.08 -14.10 -4.13
N GLU A 98 8.92 -13.86 -3.11
CA GLU A 98 9.01 -14.70 -1.91
C GLU A 98 7.71 -14.67 -1.09
N ALA A 99 7.06 -13.50 -0.95
CA ALA A 99 5.77 -13.39 -0.27
C ALA A 99 4.66 -14.17 -0.98
N LEU A 100 4.59 -14.08 -2.31
CA LEU A 100 3.63 -14.83 -3.11
C LEU A 100 3.91 -16.33 -3.10
N ALA A 101 5.19 -16.75 -3.08
CA ALA A 101 5.56 -18.14 -2.93
C ALA A 101 5.11 -18.70 -1.56
N ALA A 102 5.23 -17.90 -0.49
CA ALA A 102 4.76 -18.26 0.84
C ALA A 102 3.22 -18.41 0.93
N ALA A 103 2.45 -17.68 0.12
CA ALA A 103 1.00 -17.83 0.03
C ALA A 103 0.56 -19.20 -0.51
N GLY A 104 1.38 -19.81 -1.37
CA GLY A 104 1.13 -21.09 -2.02
C GLY A 104 0.68 -20.96 -3.47
N ARG A 105 1.02 -21.95 -4.29
CA ARG A 105 0.86 -21.94 -5.76
C ARG A 105 -0.57 -21.63 -6.21
N ASP A 106 -1.57 -22.20 -5.55
CA ASP A 106 -2.96 -22.06 -5.95
C ASP A 106 -3.57 -20.71 -5.53
N MET A 107 -3.02 -20.08 -4.50
CA MET A 107 -3.50 -18.81 -3.96
C MET A 107 -2.77 -17.59 -4.53
N ASN A 108 -1.57 -17.80 -5.06
CA ASN A 108 -0.71 -16.75 -5.60
C ASN A 108 -1.44 -15.95 -6.70
N ASP A 109 -2.02 -16.63 -7.70
CA ASP A 109 -2.67 -15.96 -8.84
C ASP A 109 -3.81 -15.05 -8.38
N LEU A 110 -4.68 -15.55 -7.50
CA LEU A 110 -5.77 -14.74 -6.94
C LEU A 110 -5.24 -13.58 -6.07
N CYS A 111 -4.22 -13.82 -5.25
CA CYS A 111 -3.65 -12.80 -4.37
C CYS A 111 -3.08 -11.63 -5.18
N TRP A 112 -2.21 -11.90 -6.15
CA TRP A 112 -1.64 -10.86 -7.01
C TRP A 112 -2.70 -10.14 -7.85
N ARG A 113 -3.64 -10.86 -8.48
CA ARG A 113 -4.67 -10.24 -9.34
C ARG A 113 -5.58 -9.29 -8.55
N VAL A 114 -5.99 -9.66 -7.34
CA VAL A 114 -6.87 -8.82 -6.53
C VAL A 114 -6.12 -7.69 -5.83
N VAL A 115 -4.95 -7.95 -5.26
CA VAL A 115 -4.20 -6.96 -4.46
C VAL A 115 -3.47 -5.96 -5.36
N CYS A 116 -2.78 -6.44 -6.39
CA CYS A 116 -1.92 -5.63 -7.25
C CYS A 116 -2.63 -5.20 -8.53
N ALA A 117 -3.28 -6.13 -9.25
CA ALA A 117 -3.95 -5.80 -10.52
C ALA A 117 -5.34 -5.16 -10.35
N CYS A 118 -5.79 -4.95 -9.10
CA CYS A 118 -7.10 -4.38 -8.76
C CYS A 118 -8.30 -5.14 -9.36
N GLU A 119 -8.14 -6.42 -9.66
CA GLU A 119 -9.20 -7.18 -10.31
C GLU A 119 -10.31 -7.56 -9.31
N SER A 120 -11.55 -7.60 -9.80
CA SER A 120 -12.67 -8.00 -8.97
C SER A 120 -12.64 -9.51 -8.70
N ILE A 121 -12.92 -9.93 -7.46
CA ILE A 121 -12.96 -11.35 -7.07
C ILE A 121 -13.83 -12.20 -8.02
N PRO A 122 -15.05 -11.77 -8.42
CA PRO A 122 -15.88 -12.54 -9.35
C PRO A 122 -15.25 -12.76 -10.73
N THR A 123 -14.45 -11.81 -11.22
CA THR A 123 -13.72 -11.97 -12.49
C THR A 123 -12.65 -13.04 -12.36
N VAL A 124 -11.85 -12.96 -11.29
CA VAL A 124 -10.80 -13.94 -11.00
C VAL A 124 -11.37 -15.34 -10.78
N GLU A 125 -12.50 -15.46 -10.06
CA GLU A 125 -13.19 -16.74 -9.86
C GLU A 125 -13.57 -17.39 -11.20
N LYS A 126 -14.13 -16.59 -12.13
CA LYS A 126 -14.53 -17.06 -13.46
C LYS A 126 -13.32 -17.51 -14.28
N ASP A 127 -12.24 -16.73 -14.27
CA ASP A 127 -11.04 -17.00 -15.06
C ASP A 127 -10.27 -18.21 -14.54
N LEU A 128 -10.28 -18.44 -13.23
CA LEU A 128 -9.70 -19.62 -12.59
C LEU A 128 -10.61 -20.86 -12.60
N GLY A 129 -11.85 -20.73 -13.08
CA GLY A 129 -12.83 -21.82 -13.08
C GLY A 129 -13.29 -22.23 -11.67
N TRP A 130 -13.22 -21.31 -10.70
CA TRP A 130 -13.62 -21.57 -9.31
C TRP A 130 -15.13 -21.42 -9.11
N PRO A 131 -15.72 -22.17 -8.16
CA PRO A 131 -17.11 -21.98 -7.79
C PRO A 131 -17.31 -20.58 -7.19
N ALA A 132 -18.46 -19.98 -7.50
CA ALA A 132 -18.79 -18.63 -7.05
C ALA A 132 -18.67 -18.49 -5.52
N ARG A 133 -18.20 -17.32 -5.05
CA ARG A 133 -18.01 -16.95 -3.63
C ARG A 133 -16.85 -17.67 -2.92
N SER A 134 -16.01 -18.41 -3.63
CA SER A 134 -14.83 -19.07 -3.05
C SER A 134 -13.66 -18.11 -2.87
N GLY A 135 -13.52 -17.12 -3.77
CA GLY A 135 -12.36 -16.26 -3.86
C GLY A 135 -12.13 -15.42 -2.62
N LYS A 136 -13.19 -14.99 -1.91
CA LYS A 136 -13.02 -14.26 -0.63
C LYS A 136 -12.36 -15.13 0.44
N LEU A 137 -12.76 -16.39 0.56
CA LEU A 137 -12.17 -17.31 1.53
C LEU A 137 -10.70 -17.54 1.23
N VAL A 138 -10.39 -17.81 -0.05
CA VAL A 138 -9.03 -18.05 -0.51
C VAL A 138 -8.16 -16.80 -0.35
N LEU A 139 -8.69 -15.61 -0.64
CA LEU A 139 -7.97 -14.35 -0.44
C LEU A 139 -7.54 -14.15 1.02
N ARG A 140 -8.43 -14.45 1.98
CA ARG A 140 -8.11 -14.35 3.41
C ARG A 140 -6.98 -15.30 3.79
N MET A 141 -7.07 -16.57 3.35
CA MET A 141 -6.01 -17.55 3.59
C MET A 141 -4.68 -17.14 2.96
N ALA A 142 -4.70 -16.56 1.77
CA ALA A 142 -3.52 -16.02 1.11
C ALA A 142 -2.92 -14.88 1.94
N LEU A 143 -3.73 -13.90 2.35
CA LEU A 143 -3.29 -12.75 3.13
C LEU A 143 -2.80 -13.12 4.53
N ASP A 144 -3.34 -14.17 5.16
CA ASP A 144 -2.83 -14.68 6.43
C ASP A 144 -1.40 -15.21 6.29
N ARG A 145 -1.12 -15.97 5.21
CA ARG A 145 0.24 -16.48 4.93
C ARG A 145 1.21 -15.37 4.53
N VAL A 146 0.74 -14.39 3.77
CA VAL A 146 1.52 -13.19 3.44
C VAL A 146 1.82 -12.39 4.71
N ALA A 147 0.86 -12.27 5.64
CA ALA A 147 1.07 -11.64 6.93
C ALA A 147 2.12 -12.39 7.77
N ASP A 148 2.14 -13.72 7.72
CA ASP A 148 3.18 -14.53 8.37
C ASP A 148 4.56 -14.25 7.77
N TYR A 149 4.66 -14.15 6.44
CA TYR A 149 5.91 -13.83 5.73
C TYR A 149 6.44 -12.43 6.12
N TYR A 150 5.58 -11.42 6.12
CA TYR A 150 5.94 -10.05 6.54
C TYR A 150 6.06 -9.90 8.07
N ARG A 151 5.79 -10.96 8.83
CA ARG A 151 5.79 -10.97 10.30
C ARG A 151 4.90 -9.88 10.90
N ILE A 152 3.77 -9.63 10.26
CA ILE A 152 2.79 -8.65 10.72
C ILE A 152 2.06 -9.26 11.91
N ALA A 153 2.19 -8.60 13.06
CA ALA A 153 1.53 -9.01 14.29
C ALA A 153 0.01 -9.03 14.09
N GLY A 154 -0.63 -10.12 14.53
CA GLY A 154 -2.08 -10.17 14.67
C GLY A 154 -2.54 -9.39 15.88
N GLU A 155 -3.77 -8.87 15.81
CA GLU A 155 -4.51 -8.41 16.98
C GLU A 155 -4.99 -9.59 17.84
#